data_AF-A0A1S3Z5A5-F1
#
_entry.id   AF-A0A1S3Z5A5-F1
#
_cell.length_a   1.000
_cell.length_b   1.000
_cell.length_c   1.000
_cell.angle_alpha   90.00
_cell.angle_beta   90.00
_cell.angle_gamma   90.00
#
_symmetry.space_group_name_H-M   'P 1'
#
loop_
_entity.id
_entity.type
_entity.pdbx_description
1 polymer ?
#
loop_
_entity_poly.entity_id
_entity_poly.type
_entity_poly.pdbx_seq_one_letter_code
_entity_poly.pdbx_strand_id
1 'polypeptide(L)'
;MLTCKTCLPQYILRRIIGWLQLVLGGLLIFVSLSSLFSFSSVGFFMHDEEICHHLYGVKAVHDGFDIKWLRARVDEVLKKFENMQNKLELTVTKMEKNKIELSRSKISILEYKGFLEEEVIRPLSSAQIALRQIRLPRVEGIGTVTIKEDPLINSFVIEEIRKYITPKRKRNGKVNIYGTLKIYNTIGHACVLMKKELEEYMDYDIGSYCKDDWNLAQKLIIYGCDPLPRRRCITITKSLWTIPDGRNVRWSNYQCRNFECLSSKNSRRRYTKCIGGCFEMDKEKLKWVTNSSVPVDFLIKDVLAIKPGEIRIGLDYGVGAGTFAARMREQNVTIISTALNLGAPFSEMMTLRGLIPLYVTLNQRLPFFDHTMDLIHTTGLMDGWIDLQLLDFILFDWDRVLRQGGLLWIDRFFCNRRDLDDFMYMFLQFRYKKHMWAISSKSKDEVYLSALLEKSPRS
;
A
#
# COMPACT_ATOMS: atom_id res chain seq x y z
N MET A 1 14.14 6.53 106.88
CA MET A 1 12.70 6.25 106.93
C MET A 1 12.23 6.07 105.49
N LEU A 2 11.62 4.91 105.23
CA LEU A 2 11.10 4.34 103.99
C LEU A 2 11.01 5.23 102.73
N THR A 3 11.54 4.73 101.61
CA THR A 3 10.83 4.80 100.33
C THR A 3 10.93 3.47 99.57
N CYS A 4 9.75 3.07 99.11
CA CYS A 4 9.36 1.78 98.61
C CYS A 4 9.93 1.51 97.21
N LYS A 5 10.52 0.32 97.00
CA LYS A 5 10.82 -0.19 95.65
C LYS A 5 9.51 -0.68 95.02
N THR A 6 8.93 0.11 94.12
CA THR A 6 7.82 -0.32 93.27
C THR A 6 8.36 -0.85 91.96
N CYS A 7 8.19 -2.16 91.78
CA CYS A 7 8.39 -2.89 90.54
C CYS A 7 7.49 -2.36 89.43
N LEU A 8 8.07 -1.73 88.39
CA LEU A 8 7.39 -1.61 87.11
C LEU A 8 7.50 -2.95 86.34
N PRO A 9 6.42 -3.44 85.72
CA PRO A 9 6.36 -4.78 85.16
C PRO A 9 7.13 -4.82 83.83
N GLN A 10 8.27 -5.51 83.81
CA GLN A 10 9.09 -5.79 82.62
C GLN A 10 8.29 -6.40 81.44
N TYR A 11 7.10 -6.94 81.71
CA TYR A 11 6.19 -7.54 80.73
C TYR A 11 5.55 -6.52 79.78
N ILE A 12 5.20 -5.32 80.26
CA ILE A 12 4.56 -4.29 79.42
C ILE A 12 5.59 -3.67 78.47
N LEU A 13 6.80 -3.42 78.97
CA LEU A 13 7.89 -2.84 78.18
C LEU A 13 8.33 -3.78 77.04
N ARG A 14 8.43 -5.10 77.31
CA ARG A 14 8.71 -6.10 76.26
C ARG A 14 7.63 -6.16 75.19
N ARG A 15 6.36 -6.01 75.58
CA ARG A 15 5.23 -6.03 74.63
C ARG A 15 5.23 -4.77 73.76
N ILE A 16 5.51 -3.60 74.35
CA ILE A 16 5.65 -2.33 73.61
C ILE A 16 6.85 -2.39 72.65
N ILE A 17 7.99 -2.92 73.08
CA ILE A 17 9.18 -3.09 72.21
C ILE A 17 8.90 -4.08 71.08
N GLY A 18 8.17 -5.18 71.35
CA GLY A 18 7.75 -6.13 70.32
C GLY A 18 6.79 -5.52 69.29
N TRP A 19 5.83 -4.71 69.73
CA TRP A 19 4.95 -3.95 68.83
C TRP A 19 5.74 -2.91 68.02
N LEU A 20 6.70 -2.22 68.64
CA LEU A 20 7.56 -1.27 67.94
C LEU A 20 8.42 -1.96 66.87
N GLN A 21 8.96 -3.15 67.17
CA GLN A 21 9.73 -3.95 66.22
C GLN A 21 8.87 -4.49 65.07
N LEU A 22 7.62 -4.88 65.32
CA LEU A 22 6.69 -5.29 64.27
C LEU A 22 6.30 -4.11 63.36
N VAL A 23 6.10 -2.91 63.92
CA VAL A 23 5.81 -1.70 63.14
C VAL A 23 7.03 -1.27 62.31
N LEU A 24 8.24 -1.30 62.89
CA LEU A 24 9.48 -1.00 62.18
C LEU A 24 9.81 -2.05 61.10
N GLY A 25 9.56 -3.33 61.39
CA GLY A 25 9.69 -4.41 60.40
C GLY A 25 8.68 -4.27 59.26
N GLY A 26 7.43 -3.93 59.56
CA GLY A 26 6.40 -3.65 58.58
C GLY A 26 6.76 -2.45 57.70
N LEU A 27 7.27 -1.36 58.28
CA LEU A 27 7.75 -0.19 57.55
C LEU A 27 8.95 -0.53 56.64
N LEU A 28 9.90 -1.34 57.11
CA LEU A 28 11.02 -1.81 56.29
C LEU A 28 10.56 -2.67 55.11
N ILE A 29 9.60 -3.56 55.33
CA ILE A 29 9.00 -4.38 54.27
C ILE A 29 8.24 -3.48 53.28
N PHE A 30 7.51 -2.47 53.77
CA PHE A 30 6.78 -1.54 52.91
C PHE A 30 7.72 -0.66 52.09
N VAL A 31 8.82 -0.17 52.66
CA VAL A 31 9.87 0.58 51.95
C VAL A 31 10.60 -0.32 50.96
N SER A 32 10.86 -1.58 51.30
CA SER A 32 11.48 -2.57 50.40
C SER A 32 10.55 -2.99 49.25
N LEU A 33 9.25 -3.14 49.52
CA LEU A 33 8.23 -3.36 48.49
C LEU A 33 8.03 -2.12 47.62
N SER A 34 8.09 -0.92 48.20
CA SER A 34 7.99 0.35 47.44
C SER A 34 9.24 0.60 46.61
N SER A 35 10.43 0.23 47.09
CA SER A 35 11.66 0.28 46.31
C SER A 35 11.70 -0.81 45.24
N LEU A 36 11.16 -2.01 45.49
CA LEU A 36 10.94 -3.04 44.49
C LEU A 36 9.90 -2.61 43.45
N PHE A 37 8.84 -1.89 43.83
CA PHE A 37 7.84 -1.33 42.91
C PHE A 37 8.43 -0.16 42.09
N SER A 38 9.30 0.65 42.70
CA SER A 38 10.12 1.63 41.98
C SER A 38 11.11 0.93 41.04
N PHE A 39 11.70 -0.20 41.43
CA PHE A 39 12.63 -0.97 40.60
C PHE A 39 11.93 -1.79 39.52
N SER A 40 10.67 -2.18 39.68
CA SER A 40 9.89 -2.89 38.66
C SER A 40 9.10 -1.95 37.75
N SER A 41 8.79 -0.73 38.20
CA SER A 41 8.35 0.36 37.30
C SER A 41 9.52 1.01 36.54
N VAL A 42 10.75 0.97 37.09
CA VAL A 42 11.99 1.39 36.38
C VAL A 42 12.64 0.22 35.63
N GLY A 43 12.38 -1.04 36.01
CA GLY A 43 13.00 -2.25 35.46
C GLY A 43 12.18 -2.97 34.38
N PHE A 44 11.05 -2.40 33.94
CA PHE A 44 10.36 -2.83 32.71
C PHE A 44 10.75 -1.97 31.48
N PHE A 45 11.78 -1.12 31.61
CA PHE A 45 12.42 -0.41 30.52
C PHE A 45 13.93 -0.62 30.61
N MET A 46 14.43 -1.79 30.23
CA MET A 46 15.82 -1.99 29.79
C MET A 46 16.00 -3.42 29.25
N HIS A 47 15.69 -3.60 27.97
CA HIS A 47 16.42 -4.55 27.13
C HIS A 47 16.99 -3.77 25.95
N ASP A 48 18.31 -3.58 25.98
CA ASP A 48 19.23 -3.39 24.86
C ASP A 48 18.88 -2.40 23.73
N GLU A 49 18.52 -1.15 24.06
CA GLU A 49 18.60 -0.03 23.10
C GLU A 49 19.33 1.23 23.61
N GLU A 50 19.73 1.31 24.88
CA GLU A 50 20.27 2.57 25.44
C GLU A 50 21.77 2.83 25.22
N ILE A 51 22.51 1.89 24.61
CA ILE A 51 23.88 2.15 24.12
C ILE A 51 23.88 2.79 22.71
N CYS A 52 22.75 2.78 21.98
CA CYS A 52 22.61 3.51 20.70
C CYS A 52 21.82 4.82 20.81
N HIS A 53 21.18 5.11 21.95
CA HIS A 53 20.40 6.34 22.14
C HIS A 53 21.22 7.58 22.51
N HIS A 54 22.54 7.47 22.72
CA HIS A 54 23.43 8.63 22.82
C HIS A 54 23.88 9.21 21.46
N LEU A 55 23.41 8.65 20.33
CA LEU A 55 23.71 9.15 18.97
C LEU A 55 22.50 9.71 18.20
N TYR A 56 21.27 9.60 18.72
CA TYR A 56 20.06 10.10 18.03
C TYR A 56 19.03 10.82 18.93
N GLY A 57 19.51 11.47 19.99
CA GLY A 57 18.76 12.50 20.70
C GLY A 57 19.21 13.90 20.28
N VAL A 58 18.74 14.42 19.14
CA VAL A 58 18.96 15.84 18.80
C VAL A 58 18.00 16.69 19.63
N LYS A 59 18.35 16.83 20.91
CA LYS A 59 17.80 17.83 21.82
C LYS A 59 18.90 18.34 22.75
N ALA A 60 20.11 18.57 22.23
CA ALA A 60 21.17 19.37 22.84
C ALA A 60 22.34 19.64 21.88
N VAL A 61 22.09 20.12 20.65
CA VAL A 61 23.09 20.88 19.85
C VAL A 61 22.35 21.96 19.07
N HIS A 62 22.08 23.07 19.74
CA HIS A 62 22.03 24.39 19.12
C HIS A 62 23.28 25.10 19.64
N ASP A 63 24.47 24.72 19.16
CA ASP A 63 25.09 25.56 18.14
C ASP A 63 24.62 25.28 16.72
N GLY A 64 24.17 26.36 16.07
CA GLY A 64 23.51 26.32 14.77
C GLY A 64 24.35 25.61 13.72
N PHE A 65 23.84 24.47 13.25
CA PHE A 65 24.20 23.99 11.93
C PHE A 65 23.69 25.03 10.93
N ASP A 66 24.58 25.90 10.47
CA ASP A 66 24.21 27.03 9.63
C ASP A 66 23.76 26.52 8.26
N ILE A 67 22.45 26.32 8.12
CA ILE A 67 21.82 25.88 6.87
C ILE A 67 22.15 26.86 5.73
N LYS A 68 22.45 28.15 6.02
CA LYS A 68 22.96 29.08 5.02
C LYS A 68 24.38 28.71 4.58
N TRP A 69 25.24 28.29 5.51
CA TRP A 69 26.59 27.83 5.21
C TRP A 69 26.59 26.53 4.39
N LEU A 70 25.77 25.53 4.79
CA LEU A 70 25.62 24.29 4.01
C LEU A 70 25.14 24.61 2.59
N ARG A 71 24.17 25.51 2.46
CA ARG A 71 23.65 25.95 1.17
C ARG A 71 24.70 26.68 0.35
N ALA A 72 25.44 27.61 0.95
CA ALA A 72 26.53 28.31 0.28
C ALA A 72 27.60 27.31 -0.21
N ARG A 73 27.90 26.27 0.57
CA ARG A 73 28.85 25.23 0.19
C ARG A 73 28.35 24.33 -0.95
N VAL A 74 27.07 23.96 -0.94
CA VAL A 74 26.45 23.20 -2.03
C VAL A 74 26.36 24.04 -3.30
N ASP A 75 26.02 25.32 -3.21
CA ASP A 75 26.01 26.27 -4.33
C ASP A 75 27.43 26.45 -4.90
N GLU A 76 28.47 26.49 -4.05
CA GLU A 76 29.88 26.53 -4.47
C GLU A 76 30.28 25.25 -5.23
N VAL A 77 29.87 24.09 -4.74
CA VAL A 77 30.12 22.79 -5.40
C VAL A 77 29.42 22.77 -6.77
N LEU A 78 28.14 23.15 -6.83
CA LEU A 78 27.40 23.23 -8.09
C LEU A 78 28.08 24.15 -9.12
N LYS A 79 28.60 25.30 -8.67
CA LYS A 79 29.35 26.24 -9.52
C LYS A 79 30.69 25.66 -10.01
N LYS A 80 31.38 24.86 -9.19
CA LYS A 80 32.60 24.14 -9.60
C LYS A 80 32.30 23.08 -10.65
N PHE A 81 31.23 22.31 -10.47
CA PHE A 81 30.77 21.32 -11.46
C PHE A 81 30.42 21.99 -12.79
N GLU A 82 29.71 23.11 -12.78
CA GLU A 82 29.37 23.88 -13.97
C GLU A 82 30.60 24.42 -14.70
N ASN A 83 31.58 24.96 -13.95
CA ASN A 83 32.85 25.40 -14.53
C ASN A 83 33.67 24.25 -15.11
N MET A 84 33.67 23.08 -14.47
CA MET A 84 34.33 21.88 -14.99
C MET A 84 33.66 21.42 -16.28
N GLN A 85 32.33 21.35 -16.31
CA GLN A 85 31.57 20.97 -17.49
C GLN A 85 31.86 21.91 -18.66
N ASN A 86 31.79 23.23 -18.44
CA ASN A 86 32.11 24.22 -19.46
C ASN A 86 33.56 24.09 -19.97
N LYS A 87 34.53 23.84 -19.07
CA LYS A 87 35.93 23.58 -19.47
C LYS A 87 36.07 22.30 -20.30
N LEU A 88 35.34 21.25 -19.95
CA LEU A 88 35.39 19.98 -20.65
C LEU A 88 34.76 20.10 -22.04
N GLU A 89 33.59 20.73 -22.14
CA GLU A 89 32.91 21.03 -23.40
C GLU A 89 33.79 21.90 -24.30
N LEU A 90 34.39 22.97 -23.76
CA LEU A 90 35.34 23.82 -24.50
C LEU A 90 36.58 23.04 -24.97
N THR A 91 37.07 22.09 -24.16
CA THR A 91 38.21 21.25 -24.53
C THR A 91 37.84 20.31 -25.67
N VAL A 92 36.65 19.70 -25.62
CA VAL A 92 36.10 18.88 -26.71
C VAL A 92 35.90 19.72 -27.97
N THR A 93 35.37 20.96 -27.87
CA THR A 93 35.22 21.84 -29.04
C THR A 93 36.56 22.31 -29.59
N LYS A 94 37.57 22.51 -28.73
CA LYS A 94 38.93 22.89 -29.14
C LYS A 94 39.65 21.72 -29.82
N MET A 95 39.39 20.48 -29.39
CA MET A 95 39.81 19.27 -30.08
C MET A 95 39.16 19.16 -31.48
N GLU A 96 37.91 19.60 -31.64
CA GLU A 96 37.27 19.69 -32.97
C GLU A 96 37.91 20.72 -33.90
N LYS A 97 38.36 21.87 -33.37
CA LYS A 97 39.01 22.93 -34.18
C LYS A 97 40.45 22.60 -34.56
N ASN A 98 41.17 21.82 -33.75
CA ASN A 98 42.54 21.40 -34.02
C ASN A 98 42.65 20.21 -34.99
N LYS A 99 41.59 19.89 -35.74
CA LYS A 99 41.51 18.83 -36.76
C LYS A 99 42.60 18.89 -37.85
N ILE A 100 43.36 19.99 -37.93
CA ILE A 100 44.29 20.29 -39.03
C ILE A 100 45.74 19.90 -38.70
N GLU A 101 46.14 19.76 -37.43
CA GLU A 101 47.52 19.36 -37.10
C GLU A 101 47.54 18.33 -35.97
N LEU A 102 47.78 17.08 -36.34
CA LEU A 102 48.62 16.06 -35.67
C LEU A 102 48.02 14.66 -35.82
N SER A 103 48.12 14.09 -37.02
CA SER A 103 47.86 12.67 -37.26
C SER A 103 49.06 11.83 -36.78
N ARG A 104 49.12 11.48 -35.49
CA ARG A 104 49.95 10.37 -34.97
C ARG A 104 49.58 9.96 -33.53
N SER A 105 48.35 9.48 -33.33
CA SER A 105 48.03 8.59 -32.20
C SER A 105 46.97 7.56 -32.61
N LYS A 106 47.04 6.37 -32.01
CA LYS A 106 46.34 5.13 -32.45
C LYS A 106 44.84 5.05 -32.10
N ILE A 107 44.25 6.10 -31.53
CA ILE A 107 42.82 6.14 -31.19
C ILE A 107 42.17 7.18 -32.10
N SER A 108 41.09 6.83 -32.78
CA SER A 108 40.39 7.82 -33.60
C SER A 108 39.84 8.91 -32.67
N ILE A 109 40.07 10.18 -32.99
CA ILE A 109 39.60 11.33 -32.19
C ILE A 109 38.07 11.26 -31.94
N LEU A 110 37.34 10.58 -32.83
CA LEU A 110 35.91 10.27 -32.70
C LEU A 110 35.58 9.27 -31.58
N GLU A 111 36.37 8.21 -31.38
CA GLU A 111 36.17 7.26 -30.28
C GLU A 111 36.50 7.89 -28.92
N TYR A 112 37.56 8.71 -28.85
CA TYR A 112 37.89 9.44 -27.62
C TYR A 112 36.82 10.49 -27.28
N LYS A 113 36.22 11.12 -28.30
CA LYS A 113 35.05 12.00 -28.14
C LYS A 113 33.84 11.26 -27.61
N GLY A 114 33.48 10.12 -28.22
CA GLY A 114 32.37 9.28 -27.76
C GLY A 114 32.57 8.84 -26.30
N PHE A 115 33.80 8.44 -25.94
CA PHE A 115 34.17 8.13 -24.57
C PHE A 115 34.00 9.33 -23.62
N LEU A 116 34.50 10.53 -23.96
CA LEU A 116 34.35 11.71 -23.11
C LEU A 116 32.89 12.16 -22.97
N GLU A 117 32.08 12.05 -24.02
CA GLU A 117 30.66 12.40 -23.98
C GLU A 117 29.86 11.40 -23.14
N GLU A 118 30.09 10.09 -23.31
CA GLU A 118 29.33 9.04 -22.62
C GLU A 118 29.83 8.75 -21.19
N GLU A 119 31.14 8.71 -20.96
CA GLU A 119 31.74 8.28 -19.68
C GLU A 119 32.05 9.45 -18.75
N VAL A 120 32.11 10.69 -19.25
CA VAL A 120 32.48 11.85 -18.42
C VAL A 120 31.41 12.94 -18.42
N ILE A 121 31.02 13.48 -19.58
CA ILE A 121 30.07 14.61 -19.65
C ILE A 121 28.67 14.19 -19.19
N ARG A 122 28.19 13.01 -19.62
CA ARG A 122 26.86 12.51 -19.25
C ARG A 122 26.75 12.16 -17.76
N PRO A 123 27.69 11.45 -17.12
CA PRO A 123 27.68 11.23 -15.67
C PRO A 123 27.84 12.52 -14.87
N LEU A 124 28.67 13.47 -15.33
CA LEU A 124 28.84 14.78 -14.70
C LEU A 124 27.54 15.60 -14.73
N SER A 125 26.85 15.61 -15.87
CA SER A 125 25.53 16.25 -16.03
C SER A 125 24.47 15.59 -15.14
N SER A 126 24.50 14.25 -15.07
CA SER A 126 23.61 13.48 -14.18
C SER A 126 23.84 13.85 -12.71
N ALA A 127 25.10 13.90 -12.26
CA ALA A 127 25.47 14.29 -10.91
C ALA A 127 25.06 15.75 -10.59
N GLN A 128 25.22 16.66 -11.54
CA GLN A 128 24.80 18.06 -11.38
C GLN A 128 23.26 18.19 -11.26
N ILE A 129 22.51 17.44 -12.06
CA ILE A 129 21.04 17.38 -11.98
C ILE A 129 20.62 16.79 -10.63
N ALA A 130 21.24 15.70 -10.18
CA ALA A 130 20.98 15.09 -8.89
C ALA A 130 21.22 16.06 -7.72
N LEU A 131 22.37 16.77 -7.72
CA LEU A 131 22.69 17.77 -6.70
C LEU A 131 21.72 18.97 -6.72
N ARG A 132 21.30 19.46 -7.89
CA ARG A 132 20.29 20.53 -8.01
C ARG A 132 18.89 20.09 -7.54
N GLN A 133 18.61 18.79 -7.55
CA GLN A 133 17.34 18.24 -7.06
C GLN A 133 17.28 18.13 -5.54
N ILE A 134 18.43 18.11 -4.84
CA ILE A 134 18.47 18.15 -3.36
C ILE A 134 17.91 19.50 -2.91
N ARG A 135 16.67 19.52 -2.40
CA ARG A 135 16.07 20.72 -1.83
C ARG A 135 16.58 20.93 -0.41
N LEU A 136 17.56 21.83 -0.28
CA LEU A 136 17.90 22.42 1.02
C LEU A 136 16.73 23.29 1.51
N PRO A 137 16.40 23.26 2.82
CA PRO A 137 15.30 24.06 3.37
C PRO A 137 15.45 25.55 3.01
N ARG A 138 14.41 26.13 2.42
CA ARG A 138 14.36 27.57 2.13
C ARG A 138 13.84 28.31 3.35
N VAL A 139 14.70 29.14 3.95
CA VAL A 139 14.27 30.17 4.90
C VAL A 139 13.53 31.25 4.09
N GLU A 140 12.20 31.26 4.14
CA GLU A 140 11.38 32.35 3.64
C GLU A 140 11.09 33.32 4.81
N GLY A 141 11.71 34.51 4.80
CA GLY A 141 11.29 35.66 5.63
C GLY A 141 12.33 36.17 6.64
N ILE A 142 12.57 37.49 6.59
CA ILE A 142 13.13 38.28 7.69
C ILE A 142 11.95 38.57 8.63
N GLY A 143 11.88 37.83 9.74
CA GLY A 143 10.83 37.95 10.75
C GLY A 143 10.65 36.63 11.50
N THR A 144 10.89 36.65 12.81
CA THR A 144 10.70 35.56 13.80
C THR A 144 10.52 34.16 13.19
N VAL A 145 11.65 33.50 12.97
CA VAL A 145 11.75 32.19 12.33
C VAL A 145 11.10 31.12 13.22
N THR A 146 9.82 30.84 12.99
CA THR A 146 9.31 29.49 13.21
C THR A 146 9.63 28.69 11.96
N ILE A 147 10.68 27.87 12.02
CA ILE A 147 10.86 26.80 11.04
C ILE A 147 9.65 25.90 11.21
N LYS A 148 8.62 26.07 10.38
CA LYS A 148 7.51 25.10 10.31
C LYS A 148 8.05 23.87 9.58
N GLU A 149 8.85 23.10 10.29
CA GLU A 149 9.21 21.76 9.88
C GLU A 149 7.91 20.95 9.75
N ASP A 150 7.74 20.29 8.62
CA ASP A 150 6.66 19.34 8.47
C ASP A 150 7.23 17.97 8.93
N PRO A 151 6.87 17.50 10.14
CA PRO A 151 7.49 16.31 10.73
C PRO A 151 7.30 15.07 9.86
N LEU A 152 6.23 15.04 9.05
CA LEU A 152 5.98 13.96 8.10
C LEU A 152 7.00 13.95 6.95
N ILE A 153 7.40 15.14 6.47
CA ILE A 153 8.34 15.27 5.34
C ILE A 153 9.76 14.90 5.74
N ASN A 154 10.14 15.23 6.97
CA ASN A 154 11.47 14.95 7.49
C ASN A 154 11.64 13.48 7.92
N SER A 155 10.55 12.70 7.98
CA SER A 155 10.63 11.27 8.29
C SER A 155 11.31 10.46 7.18
N PHE A 156 11.20 10.88 5.91
CA PHE A 156 11.66 10.13 4.74
C PHE A 156 12.98 10.70 4.18
N VAL A 157 13.89 9.80 3.80
CA VAL A 157 15.18 10.14 3.19
C VAL A 157 15.08 10.22 1.67
N ILE A 158 14.25 9.36 1.06
CA ILE A 158 14.12 9.28 -0.40
C ILE A 158 13.45 10.53 -0.99
N GLU A 159 14.16 11.21 -1.89
CA GLU A 159 13.75 12.51 -2.44
C GLU A 159 12.45 12.43 -3.25
N GLU A 160 12.15 11.32 -3.95
CA GLU A 160 10.87 11.16 -4.64
C GLU A 160 9.69 11.10 -3.66
N ILE A 161 9.86 10.50 -2.48
CA ILE A 161 8.84 10.52 -1.42
C ILE A 161 8.65 11.95 -0.93
N ARG A 162 9.74 12.65 -0.58
CA ARG A 162 9.71 14.05 -0.12
C ARG A 162 9.05 14.96 -1.14
N LYS A 163 9.39 14.82 -2.43
CA LYS A 163 8.74 15.52 -3.53
C LYS A 163 7.27 15.15 -3.63
N TYR A 164 6.86 13.91 -3.44
CA TYR A 164 5.46 13.52 -3.47
C TYR A 164 4.67 14.22 -2.36
N ILE A 165 5.06 14.08 -1.09
CA ILE A 165 4.33 14.64 0.06
C ILE A 165 4.39 16.17 0.16
N THR A 166 5.43 16.82 -0.40
CA THR A 166 5.58 18.28 -0.34
C THR A 166 4.37 19.00 -0.96
N PRO A 167 3.71 19.92 -0.23
CA PRO A 167 2.55 20.66 -0.75
C PRO A 167 2.87 21.45 -2.02
N LYS A 168 1.99 21.37 -3.03
CA LYS A 168 2.12 22.07 -4.31
C LYS A 168 1.45 23.44 -4.24
N ARG A 169 2.26 24.50 -4.26
CA ARG A 169 1.76 25.88 -4.36
C ARG A 169 1.43 26.23 -5.81
N LYS A 170 0.43 27.08 -6.03
CA LYS A 170 0.16 27.66 -7.35
C LYS A 170 1.29 28.62 -7.73
N ARG A 171 1.71 28.64 -9.01
CA ARG A 171 2.81 29.50 -9.50
C ARG A 171 2.62 30.98 -9.17
N ASN A 172 1.38 31.46 -9.12
CA ASN A 172 1.06 32.90 -8.97
C ASN A 172 0.59 33.26 -7.55
N GLY A 173 0.73 32.38 -6.56
CA GLY A 173 0.34 32.64 -5.16
C GLY A 173 -1.16 32.80 -4.88
N LYS A 174 -2.00 32.87 -5.92
CA LYS A 174 -3.46 32.95 -5.80
C LYS A 174 -4.06 31.62 -5.35
N VAL A 175 -5.21 31.71 -4.67
CA VAL A 175 -6.05 30.57 -4.30
C VAL A 175 -6.40 29.73 -5.54
N ASN A 176 -6.46 28.41 -5.39
CA ASN A 176 -6.91 27.51 -6.44
C ASN A 176 -8.45 27.50 -6.55
N ILE A 177 -8.97 26.77 -7.55
CA ILE A 177 -10.42 26.61 -7.77
C ILE A 177 -11.15 25.93 -6.60
N TYR A 178 -10.39 25.30 -5.69
CA TYR A 178 -10.90 24.59 -4.50
C TYR A 178 -10.78 25.44 -3.23
N GLY A 179 -10.48 26.74 -3.32
CA GLY A 179 -10.38 27.61 -2.15
C GLY A 179 -9.09 27.46 -1.33
N THR A 180 -8.10 26.70 -1.80
CA THR A 180 -6.83 26.48 -1.06
C THR A 180 -5.61 27.10 -1.75
N LEU A 181 -4.64 27.58 -0.95
CA LEU A 181 -3.37 28.14 -1.46
C LEU A 181 -2.37 27.06 -1.89
N LYS A 182 -2.51 25.86 -1.31
CA LYS A 182 -1.63 24.71 -1.51
C LYS A 182 -2.48 23.46 -1.73
N ILE A 183 -2.04 22.60 -2.63
CA ILE A 183 -2.60 21.26 -2.83
C ILE A 183 -1.70 20.27 -2.12
N TYR A 184 -2.29 19.43 -1.28
CA TYR A 184 -1.60 18.37 -0.56
C TYR A 184 -1.80 17.06 -1.32
N ASN A 185 -0.74 16.27 -1.45
CA ASN A 185 -0.85 14.91 -1.95
C ASN A 185 -1.23 13.99 -0.79
N THR A 186 -2.02 12.95 -1.06
CA THR A 186 -2.45 11.98 -0.06
C THR A 186 -1.37 10.91 0.12
N ILE A 187 -1.06 10.56 1.36
CA ILE A 187 -0.22 9.42 1.72
C ILE A 187 -0.85 8.76 2.94
N GLY A 188 -0.95 7.43 2.95
CA GLY A 188 -1.46 6.72 4.11
C GLY A 188 -0.55 6.93 5.33
N HIS A 189 -1.11 7.20 6.51
CA HIS A 189 -0.29 7.36 7.72
C HIS A 189 0.57 6.13 8.02
N ALA A 190 0.08 4.94 7.68
CA ALA A 190 0.83 3.69 7.82
C ALA A 190 2.11 3.64 6.98
N CYS A 191 2.23 4.44 5.92
CA CYS A 191 3.47 4.58 5.15
C CYS A 191 4.65 5.04 6.01
N VAL A 192 4.39 5.83 7.06
CA VAL A 192 5.43 6.28 7.99
C VAL A 192 5.93 5.13 8.86
N LEU A 193 5.01 4.26 9.30
CA LEU A 193 5.35 3.06 10.07
C LEU A 193 6.11 2.05 9.21
N MET A 194 5.80 1.99 7.91
CA MET A 194 6.45 1.13 6.92
C MET A 194 7.55 1.86 6.13
N LYS A 195 8.25 2.79 6.78
CA LYS A 195 9.26 3.64 6.13
C LYS A 195 10.26 2.83 5.31
N LYS A 196 10.82 1.76 5.87
CA LYS A 196 11.86 0.96 5.23
C LYS A 196 11.36 0.35 3.92
N GLU A 197 10.22 -0.34 3.96
CA GLU A 197 9.60 -0.92 2.78
C GLU A 197 9.19 0.12 1.74
N LEU A 198 8.71 1.30 2.17
CA LEU A 198 8.35 2.36 1.25
C LEU A 198 9.58 2.98 0.59
N GLU A 199 10.68 3.15 1.32
CA GLU A 199 11.93 3.66 0.77
C GLU A 199 12.54 2.67 -0.22
N GLU A 200 12.49 1.36 0.06
CA GLU A 200 12.85 0.31 -0.89
C GLU A 200 11.96 0.35 -2.14
N TYR A 201 10.65 0.55 -1.97
CA TYR A 201 9.71 0.75 -3.06
C TYR A 201 9.99 2.07 -3.82
N MET A 202 10.66 3.06 -3.25
CA MET A 202 10.92 4.33 -3.94
C MET A 202 12.35 4.48 -4.44
N ASP A 203 13.18 3.47 -4.19
CA ASP A 203 14.50 3.33 -4.77
C ASP A 203 14.38 2.81 -6.22
N TYR A 204 14.37 3.72 -7.20
CA TYR A 204 14.36 3.37 -8.62
C TYR A 204 14.97 4.51 -9.46
N ASP A 205 15.48 4.19 -10.65
CA ASP A 205 16.01 5.18 -11.57
C ASP A 205 14.88 5.84 -12.39
N ILE A 206 14.88 7.17 -12.44
CA ILE A 206 13.88 7.92 -13.20
C ILE A 206 14.06 7.66 -14.69
N GLY A 207 12.97 7.27 -15.38
CA GLY A 207 13.00 6.97 -16.81
C GLY A 207 13.53 5.58 -17.16
N SER A 208 13.95 4.77 -16.19
CA SER A 208 14.27 3.36 -16.41
C SER A 208 13.00 2.50 -16.47
N TYR A 209 13.17 1.20 -16.74
CA TYR A 209 12.10 0.24 -16.51
C TYR A 209 11.73 0.16 -15.03
N CYS A 210 10.45 0.01 -14.73
CA CYS A 210 10.01 -0.20 -13.34
C CYS A 210 10.61 -1.49 -12.80
N LYS A 211 11.01 -1.51 -11.53
CA LYS A 211 11.38 -2.74 -10.81
C LYS A 211 10.16 -3.68 -10.75
N ASP A 212 10.41 -4.99 -10.78
CA ASP A 212 9.34 -5.99 -10.58
C ASP A 212 9.17 -6.24 -9.07
N ASP A 213 8.34 -5.43 -8.42
CA ASP A 213 8.18 -5.43 -6.97
C ASP A 213 6.71 -5.25 -6.57
N TRP A 214 5.80 -5.82 -7.37
CA TRP A 214 4.37 -5.80 -7.13
C TRP A 214 4.01 -6.36 -5.75
N ASN A 215 4.77 -7.35 -5.25
CA ASN A 215 4.60 -7.97 -3.94
C ASN A 215 4.88 -6.97 -2.80
N LEU A 216 5.94 -6.16 -2.92
CA LEU A 216 6.24 -5.09 -1.99
C LEU A 216 5.17 -4.01 -2.04
N ALA A 217 4.73 -3.63 -3.25
CA ALA A 217 3.63 -2.68 -3.44
C ALA A 217 2.33 -3.15 -2.76
N GLN A 218 1.93 -4.40 -2.97
CA GLN A 218 0.75 -4.97 -2.31
C GLN A 218 0.89 -5.05 -0.82
N LYS A 219 2.08 -5.43 -0.31
CA LYS A 219 2.36 -5.44 1.12
C LYS A 219 2.05 -4.05 1.69
N LEU A 220 2.63 -2.99 1.12
CA LEU A 220 2.39 -1.62 1.57
C LEU A 220 0.89 -1.27 1.56
N ILE A 221 0.16 -1.57 0.49
CA ILE A 221 -1.29 -1.26 0.37
C ILE A 221 -2.13 -2.05 1.41
N ILE A 222 -1.87 -3.34 1.59
CA ILE A 222 -2.60 -4.21 2.52
C ILE A 222 -2.43 -3.72 3.97
N TYR A 223 -1.22 -3.26 4.32
CA TYR A 223 -0.93 -2.68 5.63
C TYR A 223 -1.36 -1.21 5.76
N GLY A 224 -2.07 -0.65 4.77
CA GLY A 224 -2.68 0.69 4.83
C GLY A 224 -1.78 1.83 4.35
N CYS A 225 -0.61 1.55 3.76
CA CYS A 225 0.19 2.54 3.06
C CYS A 225 -0.37 2.75 1.64
N ASP A 226 -1.49 3.47 1.57
CA ASP A 226 -2.19 3.80 0.33
C ASP A 226 -2.73 5.25 0.36
N PRO A 227 -2.70 6.01 -0.75
CA PRO A 227 -2.14 5.66 -2.05
C PRO A 227 -0.61 5.61 -2.04
N LEU A 228 -0.05 4.67 -2.81
CA LEU A 228 1.40 4.61 -3.03
C LEU A 228 1.89 5.83 -3.84
N PRO A 229 3.08 6.36 -3.54
CA PRO A 229 3.69 7.40 -4.36
C PRO A 229 3.91 6.91 -5.80
N ARG A 230 3.68 7.81 -6.76
CA ARG A 230 3.80 7.49 -8.19
C ARG A 230 5.27 7.36 -8.59
N ARG A 231 5.59 6.32 -9.35
CA ARG A 231 6.90 6.14 -9.99
C ARG A 231 6.92 6.73 -11.40
N ARG A 232 8.10 7.13 -11.87
CA ARG A 232 8.35 7.72 -13.21
C ARG A 232 9.03 6.75 -14.18
N CYS A 233 8.79 5.46 -14.01
CA CYS A 233 9.40 4.39 -14.79
C CYS A 233 8.47 3.92 -15.94
N ILE A 234 9.01 3.16 -16.91
CA ILE A 234 8.34 2.81 -18.19
C ILE A 234 7.76 1.37 -18.18
N THR A 235 6.62 1.13 -18.85
CA THR A 235 5.92 -0.18 -18.98
C THR A 235 5.61 -0.57 -20.46
N ILE A 236 5.40 -1.88 -20.75
CA ILE A 236 5.15 -2.45 -22.10
C ILE A 236 3.77 -3.17 -22.13
N THR A 237 2.98 -3.11 -23.22
CA THR A 237 1.68 -3.83 -23.35
C THR A 237 1.31 -4.27 -24.79
N LYS A 238 0.84 -5.53 -25.01
CA LYS A 238 -0.03 -5.99 -26.16
C LYS A 238 -0.78 -7.35 -25.93
N SER A 239 -2.02 -7.43 -26.47
CA SER A 239 -2.75 -8.57 -27.14
C SER A 239 -4.03 -9.17 -26.51
N LEU A 240 -5.16 -9.09 -27.23
CA LEU A 240 -6.54 -9.26 -26.74
C LEU A 240 -7.15 -10.70 -26.60
N TRP A 241 -6.78 -11.73 -27.37
CA TRP A 241 -7.55 -13.02 -27.35
C TRP A 241 -6.77 -14.31 -27.57
N THR A 242 -5.55 -14.39 -27.07
CA THR A 242 -4.83 -15.66 -26.85
C THR A 242 -4.37 -15.71 -25.41
N ILE A 243 -3.92 -16.87 -24.90
CA ILE A 243 -3.04 -16.83 -23.72
C ILE A 243 -1.95 -15.81 -24.08
N PRO A 244 -1.85 -14.71 -23.33
CA PRO A 244 -0.85 -13.71 -23.65
C PRO A 244 0.49 -14.41 -23.60
N ASP A 245 1.36 -14.09 -24.55
CA ASP A 245 2.70 -14.65 -24.51
C ASP A 245 3.30 -14.39 -23.13
N GLY A 246 3.74 -15.46 -22.44
CA GLY A 246 4.26 -15.38 -21.08
C GLY A 246 5.40 -14.37 -20.97
N ARG A 247 6.03 -14.00 -22.09
CA ARG A 247 7.02 -12.92 -22.21
C ARG A 247 6.52 -11.56 -21.70
N ASN A 248 5.22 -11.28 -21.72
CA ASN A 248 4.65 -10.01 -21.26
C ASN A 248 4.33 -9.99 -19.76
N VAL A 249 4.57 -11.10 -19.05
CA VAL A 249 4.42 -11.21 -17.60
C VAL A 249 5.79 -11.25 -16.96
N ARG A 250 5.97 -10.48 -15.89
CA ARG A 250 7.20 -10.51 -15.09
C ARG A 250 7.12 -11.65 -14.10
N TRP A 251 7.72 -12.79 -14.45
CA TRP A 251 7.59 -14.01 -13.66
C TRP A 251 8.45 -14.05 -12.40
N SER A 252 9.38 -13.10 -12.20
CA SER A 252 10.46 -13.13 -11.18
C SER A 252 9.96 -13.50 -9.78
N ASN A 253 8.86 -12.89 -9.37
CA ASN A 253 8.29 -13.02 -8.03
C ASN A 253 7.19 -14.10 -7.90
N TYR A 254 6.96 -14.88 -8.96
CA TYR A 254 6.02 -16.00 -8.93
C TYR A 254 6.76 -17.33 -8.86
N GLN A 255 6.14 -18.32 -8.19
CA GLN A 255 6.66 -19.68 -8.15
C GLN A 255 6.63 -20.37 -9.53
N CYS A 256 5.66 -19.97 -10.36
CA CYS A 256 5.55 -20.40 -11.75
C CYS A 256 6.25 -19.43 -12.70
N ARG A 257 6.73 -19.94 -13.84
CA ARG A 257 7.43 -19.14 -14.87
C ARG A 257 6.67 -19.02 -16.19
N ASN A 258 5.49 -19.63 -16.26
CA ASN A 258 4.58 -19.58 -17.39
C ASN A 258 3.16 -19.93 -16.92
N PHE A 259 2.17 -19.73 -17.80
CA PHE A 259 0.77 -20.03 -17.50
C PHE A 259 0.50 -21.54 -17.43
N GLU A 260 1.23 -22.38 -18.17
CA GLU A 260 1.08 -23.83 -18.11
C GLU A 260 1.39 -24.39 -16.72
N CYS A 261 2.37 -23.80 -16.03
CA CYS A 261 2.70 -24.15 -14.64
C CYS A 261 1.53 -23.90 -13.68
N LEU A 262 0.71 -22.86 -13.93
CA LEU A 262 -0.45 -22.50 -13.12
C LEU A 262 -1.70 -23.34 -13.43
N SER A 263 -1.61 -24.28 -14.38
CA SER A 263 -2.71 -25.20 -14.69
C SER A 263 -3.10 -26.03 -13.47
N SER A 264 -4.40 -26.35 -13.40
CA SER A 264 -5.00 -27.24 -12.42
C SER A 264 -4.37 -28.64 -12.42
N LYS A 265 -3.70 -29.06 -13.51
CA LYS A 265 -2.98 -30.34 -13.60
C LYS A 265 -1.77 -30.42 -12.65
N ASN A 266 -1.23 -29.29 -12.20
CA ASN A 266 -0.11 -29.24 -11.25
C ASN A 266 -0.61 -29.10 -9.81
N SER A 267 -0.57 -30.20 -9.04
CA SER A 267 -1.07 -30.24 -7.65
C SER A 267 -0.21 -29.47 -6.64
N ARG A 268 1.09 -29.31 -6.90
CA ARG A 268 2.05 -28.68 -5.96
C ARG A 268 2.12 -27.16 -6.01
N ARG A 269 1.66 -26.53 -7.09
CA ARG A 269 1.81 -25.07 -7.35
C ARG A 269 0.49 -24.39 -7.72
N ARG A 270 -0.63 -25.03 -7.38
CA ARG A 270 -1.99 -24.52 -7.60
C ARG A 270 -2.27 -23.39 -6.61
N TYR A 271 -2.81 -22.28 -7.08
CA TYR A 271 -3.42 -21.29 -6.19
C TYR A 271 -4.74 -21.85 -5.64
N THR A 272 -4.82 -22.06 -4.32
CA THR A 272 -5.91 -22.80 -3.66
C THR A 272 -7.30 -22.23 -3.93
N LYS A 273 -7.44 -20.90 -4.08
CA LYS A 273 -8.74 -20.27 -4.39
C LYS A 273 -9.14 -20.38 -5.87
N CYS A 274 -8.24 -20.81 -6.76
CA CYS A 274 -8.53 -21.10 -8.16
C CYS A 274 -8.95 -22.56 -8.37
N ILE A 275 -9.99 -22.99 -7.66
CA ILE A 275 -10.55 -24.35 -7.73
C ILE A 275 -11.23 -24.51 -9.09
N GLY A 276 -10.55 -25.18 -10.04
CA GLY A 276 -11.06 -25.44 -11.39
C GLY A 276 -10.18 -24.91 -12.53
N GLY A 277 -9.14 -24.12 -12.21
CA GLY A 277 -8.17 -23.61 -13.19
C GLY A 277 -8.53 -22.24 -13.75
N CYS A 278 -8.27 -21.16 -12.99
CA CYS A 278 -8.47 -19.77 -13.43
C CYS A 278 -7.73 -19.41 -14.74
N PHE A 279 -6.69 -20.17 -15.09
CA PHE A 279 -5.88 -19.96 -16.29
C PHE A 279 -6.20 -20.97 -17.40
N GLU A 280 -7.23 -21.81 -17.23
CA GLU A 280 -7.70 -22.78 -18.22
C GLU A 280 -8.93 -22.24 -18.95
N MET A 281 -8.71 -21.51 -20.05
CA MET A 281 -9.77 -20.79 -20.76
C MET A 281 -10.90 -21.70 -21.27
N ASP A 282 -10.60 -22.96 -21.60
CA ASP A 282 -11.62 -23.93 -22.02
C ASP A 282 -12.63 -24.30 -20.94
N LYS A 283 -12.23 -24.25 -19.68
CA LYS A 283 -13.12 -24.44 -18.53
C LYS A 283 -13.76 -23.14 -18.12
N GLU A 284 -12.96 -22.08 -18.03
CA GLU A 284 -13.42 -20.74 -17.63
C GLU A 284 -14.53 -20.22 -18.55
N LYS A 285 -14.46 -20.47 -19.86
CA LYS A 285 -15.52 -20.05 -20.78
C LYS A 285 -16.87 -20.64 -20.39
N LEU A 286 -16.97 -21.85 -19.85
CA LEU A 286 -18.28 -22.45 -19.52
C LEU A 286 -18.98 -21.80 -18.31
N LYS A 287 -18.25 -21.04 -17.49
CA LYS A 287 -18.81 -20.36 -16.31
C LYS A 287 -19.90 -19.35 -16.69
N TRP A 288 -20.98 -19.33 -15.90
CA TRP A 288 -22.17 -18.47 -16.05
C TRP A 288 -22.96 -18.61 -17.37
N VAL A 289 -22.60 -19.59 -18.22
CA VAL A 289 -23.27 -19.86 -19.51
C VAL A 289 -23.99 -21.20 -19.50
N THR A 290 -23.39 -22.22 -18.90
CA THR A 290 -24.00 -23.54 -18.73
C THR A 290 -24.41 -23.76 -17.29
N ASN A 291 -25.58 -24.36 -17.07
CA ASN A 291 -25.98 -24.82 -15.75
C ASN A 291 -24.93 -25.78 -15.21
N SER A 292 -24.43 -25.51 -14.00
CA SER A 292 -23.62 -26.50 -13.29
C SER A 292 -24.52 -27.49 -12.55
N SER A 293 -23.92 -28.51 -11.97
CA SER A 293 -24.62 -29.45 -11.10
C SER A 293 -25.06 -28.84 -9.76
N VAL A 294 -24.66 -27.61 -9.45
CA VAL A 294 -24.96 -26.97 -8.15
C VAL A 294 -26.12 -25.99 -8.33
N PRO A 295 -27.21 -26.09 -7.53
CA PRO A 295 -28.44 -25.30 -7.72
C PRO A 295 -28.31 -23.82 -7.31
N VAL A 296 -27.10 -23.32 -7.06
CA VAL A 296 -26.85 -21.91 -6.70
C VAL A 296 -26.33 -21.08 -7.86
N ASP A 297 -26.13 -21.67 -9.04
CA ASP A 297 -25.57 -20.95 -10.18
C ASP A 297 -26.64 -20.11 -10.89
N PHE A 298 -26.41 -18.80 -10.97
CA PHE A 298 -27.22 -17.90 -11.79
C PHE A 298 -26.52 -17.66 -13.12
N LEU A 299 -27.26 -17.79 -14.24
CA LEU A 299 -26.71 -17.54 -15.56
C LEU A 299 -26.75 -16.04 -15.86
N ILE A 300 -25.74 -15.55 -16.59
CA ILE A 300 -25.69 -14.14 -17.02
C ILE A 300 -26.96 -13.76 -17.79
N LYS A 301 -27.48 -14.66 -18.63
CA LYS A 301 -28.70 -14.42 -19.40
C LYS A 301 -29.92 -14.17 -18.50
N ASP A 302 -30.07 -14.96 -17.45
CA ASP A 302 -31.20 -14.85 -16.53
C ASP A 302 -31.11 -13.56 -15.70
N VAL A 303 -29.90 -13.23 -15.23
CA VAL A 303 -29.65 -11.97 -14.49
C VAL A 303 -29.93 -10.74 -15.36
N LEU A 304 -29.43 -10.73 -16.60
CA LEU A 304 -29.66 -9.61 -17.53
C LEU A 304 -31.12 -9.51 -17.99
N ALA A 305 -31.86 -10.62 -18.06
CA ALA A 305 -33.27 -10.64 -18.42
C ALA A 305 -34.17 -9.95 -17.39
N ILE A 306 -33.74 -9.81 -16.13
CA ILE A 306 -34.49 -9.08 -15.11
C ILE A 306 -34.57 -7.59 -15.43
N LYS A 307 -33.51 -7.02 -16.03
CA LYS A 307 -33.44 -5.59 -16.40
C LYS A 307 -32.85 -5.42 -17.81
N PRO A 308 -33.62 -5.79 -18.85
CA PRO A 308 -33.10 -5.83 -20.22
C PRO A 308 -32.70 -4.44 -20.70
N GLY A 309 -31.44 -4.29 -21.10
CA GLY A 309 -30.89 -3.03 -21.62
C GLY A 309 -30.51 -1.98 -20.58
N GLU A 310 -30.78 -2.23 -19.28
CA GLU A 310 -30.46 -1.27 -18.21
C GLU A 310 -29.06 -1.44 -17.60
N ILE A 311 -28.50 -2.65 -17.70
CA ILE A 311 -27.17 -2.97 -17.16
C ILE A 311 -26.12 -2.74 -18.25
N ARG A 312 -25.25 -1.76 -18.06
CA ARG A 312 -24.23 -1.33 -19.04
C ARG A 312 -22.83 -1.30 -18.44
N ILE A 313 -22.72 -0.93 -17.17
CA ILE A 313 -21.47 -0.92 -16.43
C ILE A 313 -21.60 -1.64 -15.09
N GLY A 314 -20.59 -2.42 -14.74
CA GLY A 314 -20.56 -3.10 -13.45
C GLY A 314 -19.17 -3.25 -12.86
N LEU A 315 -19.17 -3.59 -11.57
CA LEU A 315 -17.99 -3.91 -10.79
C LEU A 315 -18.00 -5.41 -10.47
N ASP A 316 -16.88 -6.08 -10.69
CA ASP A 316 -16.67 -7.46 -10.30
C ASP A 316 -15.65 -7.50 -9.16
N TYR A 317 -16.16 -7.60 -7.94
CA TYR A 317 -15.41 -7.59 -6.70
C TYR A 317 -15.04 -9.02 -6.30
N GLY A 318 -13.98 -9.54 -6.92
CA GLY A 318 -13.56 -10.92 -6.81
C GLY A 318 -12.06 -11.11 -7.05
N VAL A 319 -11.60 -12.35 -6.97
CA VAL A 319 -10.26 -12.76 -7.43
C VAL A 319 -10.42 -13.72 -8.59
N GLY A 320 -9.82 -13.40 -9.73
CA GLY A 320 -9.83 -14.29 -10.88
C GLY A 320 -9.10 -13.71 -12.08
N ALA A 321 -9.13 -14.44 -13.19
CA ALA A 321 -8.49 -14.03 -14.44
C ALA A 321 -9.36 -13.06 -15.29
N GLY A 322 -10.45 -12.52 -14.73
CA GLY A 322 -11.39 -11.65 -15.44
C GLY A 322 -12.42 -12.37 -16.33
N THR A 323 -12.71 -13.64 -16.06
CA THR A 323 -13.66 -14.43 -16.87
C THR A 323 -15.07 -13.84 -16.86
N PHE A 324 -15.56 -13.39 -15.70
CA PHE A 324 -16.87 -12.74 -15.60
C PHE A 324 -16.93 -11.49 -16.47
N ALA A 325 -15.93 -10.61 -16.36
CA ALA A 325 -15.82 -9.42 -17.18
C ALA A 325 -15.79 -9.72 -18.69
N ALA A 326 -15.06 -10.77 -19.10
CA ALA A 326 -15.05 -11.21 -20.49
C ALA A 326 -16.42 -11.67 -20.99
N ARG A 327 -17.17 -12.44 -20.18
CA ARG A 327 -18.52 -12.91 -20.54
C ARG A 327 -19.54 -11.79 -20.58
N MET A 328 -19.48 -10.85 -19.64
CA MET A 328 -20.35 -9.67 -19.64
C MET A 328 -20.08 -8.76 -20.85
N ARG A 329 -18.82 -8.64 -21.29
CA ARG A 329 -18.47 -7.88 -22.50
C ARG A 329 -19.10 -8.45 -23.77
N GLU A 330 -19.24 -9.77 -23.89
CA GLU A 330 -19.98 -10.39 -25.02
C GLU A 330 -21.46 -9.99 -25.05
N GLN A 331 -22.01 -9.60 -23.90
CA GLN A 331 -23.37 -9.05 -23.75
C GLN A 331 -23.39 -7.51 -23.79
N ASN A 332 -22.32 -6.87 -24.28
CA ASN A 332 -22.12 -5.41 -24.32
C ASN A 332 -22.14 -4.71 -22.94
N VAL A 333 -21.79 -5.43 -21.86
CA VAL A 333 -21.65 -4.85 -20.52
C VAL A 333 -20.17 -4.68 -20.18
N THR A 334 -19.79 -3.46 -19.80
CA THR A 334 -18.41 -3.17 -19.37
C THR A 334 -18.25 -3.47 -17.90
N ILE A 335 -17.37 -4.41 -17.58
CA ILE A 335 -17.04 -4.75 -16.19
C ILE A 335 -15.64 -4.28 -15.85
N ILE A 336 -15.54 -3.62 -14.71
CA ILE A 336 -14.29 -3.31 -14.03
C ILE A 336 -14.13 -4.37 -12.94
N SER A 337 -13.09 -5.20 -12.97
CA SER A 337 -12.91 -6.21 -11.90
C SER A 337 -11.76 -5.84 -10.98
N THR A 338 -11.93 -6.09 -9.69
CA THR A 338 -10.81 -6.04 -8.75
C THR A 338 -9.75 -7.07 -9.13
N ALA A 339 -8.50 -6.65 -9.18
CA ALA A 339 -7.39 -7.54 -9.55
C ALA A 339 -6.24 -7.35 -8.56
N LEU A 340 -5.88 -8.43 -7.88
CA LEU A 340 -4.71 -8.52 -7.02
C LEU A 340 -3.89 -9.75 -7.41
N ASN A 341 -2.57 -9.59 -7.45
CA ASN A 341 -1.64 -10.68 -7.77
C ASN A 341 -1.42 -11.59 -6.55
N LEU A 342 -2.30 -12.57 -6.35
CA LEU A 342 -2.21 -13.49 -5.22
C LEU A 342 -1.51 -14.78 -5.63
N GLY A 343 -0.17 -14.76 -5.64
CA GLY A 343 0.66 -15.91 -6.05
C GLY A 343 0.56 -16.26 -7.55
N ALA A 344 -0.21 -15.50 -8.32
CA ALA A 344 -0.35 -15.60 -9.76
C ALA A 344 -0.64 -14.20 -10.38
N PRO A 345 -0.30 -13.98 -11.66
CA PRO A 345 -0.35 -12.68 -12.33
C PRO A 345 -1.76 -12.33 -12.85
N PHE A 346 -2.72 -12.14 -11.93
CA PHE A 346 -4.12 -11.88 -12.29
C PHE A 346 -4.30 -10.52 -12.98
N SER A 347 -3.63 -9.48 -12.48
CA SER A 347 -3.77 -8.11 -13.00
C SER A 347 -3.22 -8.00 -14.43
N GLU A 348 -2.08 -8.64 -14.67
CA GLU A 348 -1.45 -8.75 -15.98
C GLU A 348 -2.31 -9.58 -16.92
N MET A 349 -2.83 -10.74 -16.47
CA MET A 349 -3.71 -11.58 -17.28
C MET A 349 -4.96 -10.82 -17.74
N MET A 350 -5.61 -10.07 -16.83
CA MET A 350 -6.76 -9.23 -17.16
C MET A 350 -6.40 -8.13 -18.17
N THR A 351 -5.31 -7.40 -17.92
CA THR A 351 -4.86 -6.31 -18.79
C THR A 351 -4.56 -6.81 -20.20
N LEU A 352 -3.86 -7.95 -20.30
CA LEU A 352 -3.49 -8.53 -21.58
C LEU A 352 -4.75 -8.93 -22.36
N ARG A 353 -5.76 -9.53 -21.72
CA ARG A 353 -7.08 -9.80 -22.32
C ARG A 353 -7.90 -8.55 -22.68
N GLY A 354 -7.36 -7.35 -22.49
CA GLY A 354 -8.01 -6.08 -22.75
C GLY A 354 -9.17 -5.79 -21.79
N LEU A 355 -9.19 -6.42 -20.61
CA LEU A 355 -10.16 -6.17 -19.55
C LEU A 355 -9.68 -5.02 -18.66
N ILE A 356 -10.55 -4.52 -17.77
CA ILE A 356 -10.24 -3.37 -16.91
C ILE A 356 -9.98 -3.87 -15.48
N PRO A 357 -8.71 -4.10 -15.09
CA PRO A 357 -8.39 -4.40 -13.70
C PRO A 357 -8.41 -3.13 -12.85
N LEU A 358 -9.04 -3.23 -11.69
CA LEU A 358 -8.98 -2.25 -10.62
C LEU A 358 -8.08 -2.80 -9.51
N TYR A 359 -6.92 -2.18 -9.34
CA TYR A 359 -5.95 -2.61 -8.33
C TYR A 359 -6.31 -2.05 -6.96
N VAL A 360 -7.23 -2.72 -6.26
CA VAL A 360 -7.71 -2.33 -4.93
C VAL A 360 -7.81 -3.53 -4.00
N THR A 361 -7.62 -3.29 -2.71
CA THR A 361 -7.71 -4.23 -1.60
C THR A 361 -8.96 -3.96 -0.74
N LEU A 362 -9.28 -4.89 0.17
CA LEU A 362 -10.50 -4.85 1.00
C LEU A 362 -10.59 -3.65 1.94
N ASN A 363 -9.45 -3.07 2.33
CA ASN A 363 -9.36 -1.93 3.25
C ASN A 363 -9.50 -0.56 2.55
N GLN A 364 -9.66 -0.54 1.23
CA GLN A 364 -9.76 0.70 0.46
C GLN A 364 -11.19 1.02 0.09
N ARG A 365 -11.52 2.31 0.17
CA ARG A 365 -12.73 2.84 -0.46
C ARG A 365 -12.57 2.79 -1.99
N LEU A 366 -13.58 2.28 -2.68
CA LEU A 366 -13.64 2.21 -4.13
C LEU A 366 -13.53 3.61 -4.75
N PRO A 367 -12.62 3.81 -5.71
CA PRO A 367 -12.36 5.10 -6.35
C PRO A 367 -13.40 5.45 -7.43
N PHE A 368 -14.67 5.13 -7.18
CA PHE A 368 -15.79 5.47 -8.04
C PHE A 368 -16.62 6.57 -7.42
N PHE A 369 -17.22 7.40 -8.27
CA PHE A 369 -18.25 8.33 -7.84
C PHE A 369 -19.49 7.57 -7.37
N ASP A 370 -20.31 8.22 -6.55
CA ASP A 370 -21.53 7.62 -6.00
C ASP A 370 -22.53 7.32 -7.12
N HIS A 371 -23.28 6.22 -6.99
CA HIS A 371 -24.31 5.80 -7.94
C HIS A 371 -23.82 5.61 -9.40
N THR A 372 -22.60 5.10 -9.59
CA THR A 372 -22.00 4.88 -10.92
C THR A 372 -22.34 3.50 -11.50
N MET A 373 -22.44 2.47 -10.67
CA MET A 373 -22.51 1.08 -11.13
C MET A 373 -23.95 0.59 -11.29
N ASP A 374 -24.25 -0.08 -12.40
CA ASP A 374 -25.53 -0.75 -12.64
C ASP A 374 -25.58 -2.14 -12.00
N LEU A 375 -24.41 -2.78 -11.87
CA LEU A 375 -24.23 -4.12 -11.32
C LEU A 375 -22.98 -4.18 -10.43
N ILE A 376 -23.08 -4.80 -9.27
CA ILE A 376 -21.92 -5.27 -8.50
C ILE A 376 -22.03 -6.79 -8.43
N HIS A 377 -21.01 -7.49 -8.91
CA HIS A 377 -20.85 -8.93 -8.82
C HIS A 377 -19.75 -9.25 -7.82
N THR A 378 -19.91 -10.31 -7.02
CA THR A 378 -18.87 -10.79 -6.09
C THR A 378 -18.76 -12.30 -6.13
N THR A 379 -17.52 -12.80 -6.17
CA THR A 379 -17.21 -14.23 -6.13
C THR A 379 -15.83 -14.50 -5.53
N GLY A 380 -15.71 -15.51 -4.66
CA GLY A 380 -14.43 -16.11 -4.24
C GLY A 380 -13.43 -15.24 -3.47
N LEU A 381 -13.74 -13.96 -3.23
CA LEU A 381 -12.86 -13.03 -2.53
C LEU A 381 -13.21 -12.94 -1.05
N MET A 382 -14.48 -12.70 -0.73
CA MET A 382 -14.95 -12.35 0.63
C MET A 382 -15.66 -13.49 1.35
N ASP A 383 -15.38 -14.75 1.01
CA ASP A 383 -16.01 -15.91 1.65
C ASP A 383 -15.85 -15.90 3.19
N GLY A 384 -16.45 -16.85 3.90
CA GLY A 384 -16.69 -16.85 5.34
C GLY A 384 -15.49 -16.74 6.31
N TRP A 385 -14.30 -16.41 5.82
CA TRP A 385 -13.17 -15.93 6.61
C TRP A 385 -13.24 -14.41 6.90
N ILE A 386 -14.06 -13.65 6.16
CA ILE A 386 -14.11 -12.19 6.31
C ILE A 386 -14.75 -11.79 7.65
N ASP A 387 -14.15 -10.82 8.31
CA ASP A 387 -14.70 -10.21 9.52
C ASP A 387 -15.99 -9.44 9.20
N LEU A 388 -16.99 -9.53 10.07
CA LEU A 388 -18.30 -8.93 9.85
C LEU A 388 -18.26 -7.39 9.84
N GLN A 389 -17.41 -6.77 10.66
CA GLN A 389 -17.25 -5.31 10.67
C GLN A 389 -16.55 -4.84 9.39
N LEU A 390 -15.55 -5.58 8.90
CA LEU A 390 -14.94 -5.28 7.60
C LEU A 390 -15.97 -5.43 6.46
N LEU A 391 -16.77 -6.50 6.48
CA LEU A 391 -17.82 -6.71 5.49
C LEU A 391 -18.84 -5.56 5.51
N ASP A 392 -19.17 -5.03 6.69
CA ASP A 392 -20.07 -3.88 6.82
C ASP A 392 -19.58 -2.66 6.03
N PHE A 393 -18.32 -2.27 6.24
CA PHE A 393 -17.73 -1.15 5.50
C PHE A 393 -17.70 -1.38 3.98
N ILE A 394 -17.42 -2.61 3.54
CA ILE A 394 -17.43 -2.96 2.12
C ILE A 394 -18.86 -2.84 1.56
N LEU A 395 -19.85 -3.35 2.29
CA LEU A 395 -21.25 -3.30 1.91
C LEU A 395 -21.77 -1.85 1.85
N PHE A 396 -21.37 -0.97 2.77
CA PHE A 396 -21.65 0.47 2.68
C PHE A 396 -21.04 1.11 1.44
N ASP A 397 -19.81 0.75 1.09
CA ASP A 397 -19.15 1.30 -0.08
C ASP A 397 -19.76 0.78 -1.38
N TRP A 398 -20.21 -0.47 -1.39
CA TRP A 398 -21.01 -1.04 -2.48
C TRP A 398 -22.36 -0.36 -2.62
N ASP A 399 -23.11 -0.16 -1.54
CA ASP A 399 -24.37 0.62 -1.57
C ASP A 399 -24.11 2.02 -2.12
N ARG A 400 -23.02 2.69 -1.72
CA ARG A 400 -22.67 4.01 -2.24
C ARG A 400 -22.44 4.02 -3.75
N VAL A 401 -21.68 3.07 -4.30
CA VAL A 401 -21.34 3.07 -5.75
C VAL A 401 -22.44 2.47 -6.61
N LEU A 402 -23.30 1.61 -6.06
CA LEU A 402 -24.44 1.03 -6.76
C LEU A 402 -25.53 2.09 -6.95
N ARG A 403 -25.95 2.31 -8.20
CA ARG A 403 -27.04 3.24 -8.50
C ARG A 403 -28.38 2.73 -8.00
N GLN A 404 -29.35 3.62 -7.87
CA GLN A 404 -30.74 3.20 -7.61
C GLN A 404 -31.26 2.33 -8.77
N GLY A 405 -31.92 1.23 -8.41
CA GLY A 405 -32.30 0.18 -9.35
C GLY A 405 -31.14 -0.69 -9.86
N GLY A 406 -29.92 -0.50 -9.35
CA GLY A 406 -28.78 -1.37 -9.66
C GLY A 406 -28.89 -2.72 -8.96
N LEU A 407 -28.19 -3.71 -9.50
CA LEU A 407 -28.21 -5.08 -8.99
C LEU A 407 -26.93 -5.40 -8.20
N LEU A 408 -27.08 -6.01 -7.03
CA LEU A 408 -26.04 -6.69 -6.29
C LEU A 408 -26.19 -8.19 -6.49
N TRP A 409 -25.21 -8.80 -7.13
CA TRP A 409 -25.13 -10.23 -7.42
C TRP A 409 -24.03 -10.87 -6.56
N ILE A 410 -24.46 -11.64 -5.59
CA ILE A 410 -23.62 -12.49 -4.75
C ILE A 410 -23.57 -13.87 -5.37
N ASP A 411 -22.41 -14.30 -5.89
CA ASP A 411 -22.24 -15.57 -6.58
C ASP A 411 -21.40 -16.55 -5.77
N ARG A 412 -22.04 -17.67 -5.36
CA ARG A 412 -21.44 -18.78 -4.61
C ARG A 412 -20.63 -18.36 -3.39
N PHE A 413 -21.11 -17.37 -2.65
CA PHE A 413 -20.54 -17.03 -1.35
C PHE A 413 -20.59 -18.26 -0.45
N PHE A 414 -19.46 -18.69 0.11
CA PHE A 414 -19.48 -19.83 1.03
C PHE A 414 -19.09 -19.42 2.44
N CYS A 415 -19.77 -20.00 3.42
CA CYS A 415 -19.47 -19.82 4.84
C CYS A 415 -19.79 -21.11 5.62
N ASN A 416 -19.40 -21.16 6.89
CA ASN A 416 -19.90 -22.21 7.77
C ASN A 416 -21.40 -22.04 7.95
N ARG A 417 -22.12 -23.15 8.11
CA ARG A 417 -23.56 -23.15 8.33
C ARG A 417 -23.95 -22.41 9.62
N ARG A 418 -23.05 -22.35 10.61
CA ARG A 418 -23.24 -21.62 11.88
C ARG A 418 -23.24 -20.10 11.71
N ASP A 419 -22.50 -19.60 10.73
CA ASP A 419 -22.30 -18.16 10.50
C ASP A 419 -23.26 -17.63 9.41
N LEU A 420 -24.07 -18.52 8.80
CA LEU A 420 -24.93 -18.20 7.67
C LEU A 420 -25.92 -17.08 8.01
N ASP A 421 -26.55 -17.14 9.19
CA ASP A 421 -27.55 -16.15 9.61
C ASP A 421 -26.92 -14.75 9.76
N ASP A 422 -25.69 -14.66 10.26
CA ASP A 422 -24.95 -13.41 10.39
C ASP A 422 -24.65 -12.82 9.01
N PHE A 423 -24.12 -13.62 8.08
CA PHE A 423 -23.88 -13.15 6.71
C PHE A 423 -25.17 -12.78 5.96
N MET A 424 -26.25 -13.53 6.18
CA MET A 424 -27.56 -13.19 5.63
C MET A 424 -28.07 -11.86 6.17
N TYR A 425 -27.91 -11.61 7.47
CA TYR A 425 -28.24 -10.32 8.07
C TYR A 425 -27.44 -9.18 7.41
N MET A 426 -26.14 -9.36 7.23
CA MET A 426 -25.28 -8.37 6.56
C MET A 426 -25.75 -8.04 5.15
N PHE A 427 -26.11 -9.03 4.33
CA PHE A 427 -26.57 -8.78 2.95
C PHE A 427 -27.97 -8.17 2.86
N LEU A 428 -28.82 -8.39 3.87
CA LEU A 428 -30.21 -7.92 3.87
C LEU A 428 -30.41 -6.57 4.56
N GLN A 429 -29.39 -6.04 5.25
CA GLN A 429 -29.50 -4.81 6.06
C GLN A 429 -30.00 -3.59 5.27
N PHE A 430 -29.69 -3.49 3.97
CA PHE A 430 -30.07 -2.35 3.12
C PHE A 430 -31.48 -2.45 2.51
N ARG A 431 -32.27 -3.46 2.88
CA ARG A 431 -33.65 -3.68 2.40
C ARG A 431 -33.76 -3.68 0.87
N TYR A 432 -32.76 -4.28 0.21
CA TYR A 432 -32.80 -4.49 -1.22
C TYR A 432 -33.93 -5.44 -1.60
N LYS A 433 -34.53 -5.22 -2.77
CA LYS A 433 -35.55 -6.10 -3.31
C LYS A 433 -34.90 -7.39 -3.80
N LYS A 434 -35.39 -8.53 -3.32
CA LYS A 434 -34.89 -9.85 -3.66
C LYS A 434 -35.48 -10.33 -4.99
N HIS A 435 -34.64 -10.66 -5.97
CA HIS A 435 -35.06 -11.26 -7.24
C HIS A 435 -34.78 -12.76 -7.29
N MET A 436 -33.56 -13.16 -6.95
CA MET A 436 -33.14 -14.57 -6.96
C MET A 436 -32.39 -14.88 -5.67
N TRP A 437 -32.54 -16.12 -5.19
CA TRP A 437 -31.87 -16.58 -3.97
C TRP A 437 -31.85 -18.09 -3.91
N ALA A 438 -30.67 -18.63 -3.64
CA ALA A 438 -30.45 -20.05 -3.53
C ALA A 438 -29.42 -20.33 -2.43
N ILE A 439 -29.67 -21.38 -1.65
CA ILE A 439 -28.74 -21.91 -0.67
C ILE A 439 -28.55 -23.39 -0.98
N SER A 440 -27.30 -23.86 -0.99
CA SER A 440 -26.98 -25.27 -1.21
C SER A 440 -25.88 -25.73 -0.27
N SER A 441 -25.84 -27.02 0.06
CA SER A 441 -24.73 -27.58 0.82
C SER A 441 -23.46 -27.60 -0.04
N LYS A 442 -22.34 -27.16 0.53
CA LYS A 442 -20.99 -27.34 -0.04
C LYS A 442 -20.32 -28.57 0.55
N SER A 443 -20.41 -28.72 1.87
CA SER A 443 -19.89 -29.86 2.64
C SER A 443 -20.82 -30.15 3.83
N LYS A 444 -20.37 -30.96 4.81
CA LYS A 444 -21.14 -31.22 6.03
C LYS A 444 -21.40 -29.93 6.82
N ASP A 445 -20.40 -29.05 6.91
CA ASP A 445 -20.43 -27.86 7.75
C ASP A 445 -20.49 -26.56 6.96
N GLU A 446 -20.21 -26.59 5.65
CA GLU A 446 -20.22 -25.40 4.79
C GLU A 446 -21.42 -25.36 3.84
N VAL A 447 -21.87 -24.16 3.53
CA VAL A 447 -22.96 -23.87 2.60
C VAL A 447 -22.52 -22.86 1.54
N TYR A 448 -23.15 -22.92 0.38
CA TYR A 448 -23.12 -21.86 -0.63
C TYR A 448 -24.40 -21.02 -0.53
N LEU A 449 -24.24 -19.72 -0.66
CA LEU A 449 -25.29 -18.71 -0.80
C LEU A 449 -25.09 -17.96 -2.11
N SER A 450 -26.13 -17.90 -2.92
CA SER A 450 -26.18 -16.99 -4.08
C SER A 450 -27.45 -16.16 -4.04
N ALA A 451 -27.32 -14.87 -4.32
CA ALA A 451 -28.40 -13.92 -4.23
C ALA A 451 -28.28 -12.85 -5.31
N LEU A 452 -29.42 -12.43 -5.84
CA LEU A 452 -29.54 -11.27 -6.71
C LEU A 452 -30.52 -10.30 -6.09
N LEU A 453 -30.00 -9.13 -5.71
CA LEU A 453 -30.68 -8.11 -4.93
C LEU A 453 -30.69 -6.80 -5.72
N GLU A 454 -31.81 -6.08 -5.73
CA GLU A 454 -31.94 -4.78 -6.39
C GLU A 454 -32.00 -3.65 -5.35
N LYS A 455 -31.19 -2.62 -5.55
CA LYS A 455 -31.20 -1.43 -4.70
C LYS A 455 -32.49 -0.65 -4.92
N SER A 456 -33.35 -0.65 -3.90
CA SER A 456 -34.61 0.10 -3.88
C SER A 456 -34.36 1.61 -3.99
N PRO A 457 -35.23 2.37 -4.68
CA PRO A 457 -35.21 3.83 -4.61
C PRO A 457 -35.42 4.27 -3.16
N ARG A 458 -34.51 5.08 -2.62
CA ARG A 458 -34.71 5.72 -1.31
C ARG A 458 -35.39 7.05 -1.57
N SER A 459 -36.61 7.22 -1.04
CA SER A 459 -37.41 8.45 -1.12
C SER A 459 -36.78 9.60 -0.35
#